data_AF-A0A3P7JTP9-F1
#
_entry.id   AF-A0A3P7JTP9-F1
#
_cell.length_a   1.000
_cell.length_b   1.000
_cell.length_c   1.000
_cell.angle_alpha   90.00
_cell.angle_beta   90.00
_cell.angle_gamma   90.00
#
_symmetry.space_group_name_H-M   'P 1'
#
loop_
_entity.id
_entity.type
_entity.pdbx_description
1 polymer ?
#
loop_
_entity_poly.entity_id
_entity_poly.type
_entity_poly.pdbx_seq_one_letter_code
_entity_poly.pdbx_strand_id
1 'polypeptide(L)'
;MNILAVVPVFDLNTISQAMLPVKELKTKNLGIILFRHGKVTVECETPQGGYVPGEMVVINARVINDSSKDIIKVIVQMVMFISGLSTCTLTLIFEAV
;
A
#
# COMPACT_ATOMS: atom_id res chain seq x y z
N MET A 1 -41.55 10.23 6.69
CA MET A 1 -41.15 8.95 7.31
C MET A 1 -39.70 8.70 6.90
N ASN A 2 -38.73 9.04 7.77
CA ASN A 2 -37.31 8.85 7.47
C ASN A 2 -36.93 7.41 7.85
N ILE A 3 -36.49 6.63 6.88
CA ILE A 3 -35.89 5.32 7.11
C ILE A 3 -34.46 5.57 7.60
N LEU A 4 -34.21 5.32 8.88
CA LEU A 4 -32.85 5.22 9.41
C LEU A 4 -32.41 3.77 9.18
N ALA A 5 -31.75 3.51 8.06
CA ALA A 5 -31.14 2.21 7.80
C ALA A 5 -29.78 2.16 8.50
N VAL A 6 -29.63 1.26 9.47
CA VAL A 6 -28.33 0.92 10.05
C VAL A 6 -27.52 0.21 8.97
N VAL A 7 -26.28 0.66 8.74
CA VAL A 7 -25.36 -0.03 7.82
C VAL A 7 -25.12 -1.45 8.38
N PRO A 8 -25.42 -2.51 7.63
CA PRO A 8 -25.28 -3.87 8.13
C PRO A 8 -23.79 -4.19 8.38
N VAL A 9 -23.56 -5.10 9.34
CA VAL A 9 -22.23 -5.68 9.57
C VAL A 9 -21.75 -6.30 8.26
N PHE A 10 -20.57 -5.87 7.81
CA PHE A 10 -19.99 -6.33 6.57
C PHE A 10 -18.96 -7.44 6.86
N ASP A 11 -19.22 -8.66 6.40
CA ASP A 11 -18.36 -9.82 6.63
C ASP A 11 -17.33 -9.96 5.50
N LEU A 12 -16.05 -9.81 5.85
CA LEU A 12 -14.93 -9.92 4.91
C LEU A 12 -14.84 -11.31 4.26
N ASN A 13 -15.34 -12.37 4.92
CA ASN A 13 -15.30 -13.72 4.35
C ASN A 13 -16.18 -13.87 3.09
N THR A 14 -17.12 -12.94 2.89
CA THR A 14 -17.93 -12.88 1.66
C THR A 14 -17.18 -12.28 0.47
N ILE A 15 -16.04 -11.61 0.71
CA ILE A 15 -15.17 -11.07 -0.34
C ILE A 15 -13.95 -11.99 -0.49
N SER A 16 -13.92 -12.77 -1.56
CA SER A 16 -12.78 -13.66 -1.85
C SER A 16 -11.43 -12.93 -1.92
N GLN A 17 -11.42 -11.70 -2.44
CA GLN A 17 -10.22 -10.86 -2.52
C GLN A 17 -9.69 -10.42 -1.15
N ALA A 18 -10.53 -10.38 -0.10
CA ALA A 18 -10.11 -10.00 1.24
C ALA A 18 -9.18 -11.03 1.88
N MET A 19 -9.28 -12.31 1.47
CA MET A 19 -8.45 -13.40 2.00
C MET A 19 -7.18 -13.66 1.19
N LEU A 20 -7.03 -13.02 0.03
CA LEU A 20 -5.87 -13.24 -0.84
C LEU A 20 -4.70 -12.33 -0.42
N PRO A 21 -3.45 -12.83 -0.48
CA PRO A 21 -2.29 -11.99 -0.30
C PRO A 21 -2.26 -10.85 -1.33
N VAL A 22 -1.95 -9.66 -0.86
CA VAL A 22 -1.76 -8.49 -1.72
C VAL A 22 -0.28 -8.23 -1.85
N LYS A 23 0.18 -8.07 -3.10
CA LYS A 23 1.57 -7.74 -3.42
C LYS A 23 1.61 -6.49 -4.29
N GLU A 24 2.47 -5.55 -3.93
CA GLU A 24 2.70 -4.33 -4.69
C GLU A 24 4.20 -4.17 -4.96
N LEU A 25 4.53 -3.75 -6.18
CA LEU A 25 5.90 -3.45 -6.59
C LEU A 25 5.92 -2.05 -7.19
N LYS A 26 6.82 -1.21 -6.69
CA LYS A 26 6.99 0.15 -7.17
C LYS A 26 8.46 0.46 -7.42
N THR A 27 8.76 0.90 -8.63
CA THR A 27 10.11 1.26 -9.06
C THR A 27 10.15 2.74 -9.42
N LYS A 28 11.18 3.45 -8.98
CA LYS A 28 11.47 4.82 -9.41
C LYS A 28 12.90 4.92 -9.90
N ASN A 29 13.05 5.44 -11.11
CA ASN A 29 14.36 5.78 -11.66
C ASN A 29 14.82 7.10 -11.07
N LEU A 30 16.11 7.19 -10.74
CA LEU A 30 16.75 8.38 -10.21
C LEU A 30 17.65 9.03 -11.27
N GLY A 31 17.61 10.36 -11.32
CA GLY A 31 18.40 11.16 -12.25
C GLY A 31 17.59 11.80 -13.38
N ILE A 32 18.26 12.69 -14.11
CA ILE A 32 17.73 13.39 -15.29
C ILE A 32 18.51 12.98 -16.53
N ILE A 33 18.05 13.37 -17.72
CA ILE A 33 18.47 12.86 -19.05
C ILE A 33 19.98 12.60 -19.20
N LEU A 34 20.85 13.45 -18.65
CA LEU A 34 22.31 13.34 -18.77
C LEU A 34 23.02 12.64 -17.58
N PHE A 35 22.35 12.48 -16.44
CA PHE A 35 22.92 11.88 -15.22
C PHE A 35 21.93 10.88 -14.64
N ARG A 36 22.02 9.62 -15.09
CA ARG A 36 21.23 8.51 -14.53
C ARG A 36 21.92 8.02 -13.26
N HIS A 37 21.18 8.01 -12.16
CA HIS A 37 21.69 7.58 -10.86
C HIS A 37 21.27 6.16 -10.50
N GLY A 38 20.54 5.45 -11.36
CA GLY A 38 20.05 4.10 -11.13
C GLY A 38 18.56 4.09 -10.73
N LYS A 39 18.13 3.08 -9.98
CA LYS A 39 16.72 2.93 -9.58
C LYS A 39 16.58 2.43 -8.15
N VAL A 40 15.46 2.76 -7.53
CA VAL A 40 15.03 2.17 -6.26
C VAL A 40 13.73 1.40 -6.52
N THR A 41 13.70 0.16 -6.04
CA THR A 41 12.52 -0.71 -6.12
C THR A 41 12.06 -1.05 -4.70
N VAL A 42 10.75 -0.97 -4.47
CA VAL A 42 10.12 -1.42 -3.23
C VAL A 42 9.11 -2.50 -3.58
N GLU A 43 9.26 -3.64 -2.92
CA GLU A 43 8.34 -4.77 -2.97
C GLU A 43 7.64 -4.83 -1.62
N CYS A 44 6.31 -4.82 -1.60
CA CYS A 44 5.53 -4.99 -0.40
C CYS A 44 4.55 -6.13 -0.55
N GLU A 45 4.37 -6.89 0.52
CA GLU A 45 3.35 -7.92 0.58
C GLU A 45 2.65 -7.90 1.94
N THR A 46 1.39 -8.30 1.93
CA THR A 46 0.58 -8.49 3.12
C THR A 46 -0.23 -9.78 2.95
N PRO A 47 -0.44 -10.57 4.02
CA PRO A 47 -0.99 -11.93 3.90
C PRO A 47 -2.44 -11.97 3.40
N GLN A 48 -3.18 -10.88 3.58
CA GLN A 48 -4.59 -10.76 3.19
C GLN A 48 -4.92 -9.35 2.71
N GLY A 49 -5.97 -9.19 1.90
CA GLY A 49 -6.38 -7.91 1.33
C GLY A 49 -7.38 -7.12 2.17
N GLY A 50 -8.07 -7.78 3.10
CA GLY A 50 -9.03 -7.16 4.01
C GLY A 50 -8.59 -7.29 5.47
N TYR A 51 -8.88 -6.27 6.26
CA TYR A 51 -8.58 -6.23 7.70
C TYR A 51 -9.79 -5.69 8.44
N VAL A 52 -9.99 -6.15 9.68
CA VAL A 52 -11.02 -5.59 10.56
C VAL A 52 -10.43 -4.49 11.45
N PRO A 53 -11.23 -3.49 11.86
CA PRO A 53 -10.76 -2.48 12.81
C PRO A 53 -10.22 -3.12 14.10
N GLY A 54 -9.04 -2.68 14.54
CA GLY A 54 -8.36 -3.23 15.72
C GLY A 54 -7.44 -4.41 15.43
N GLU A 55 -7.46 -4.95 14.22
CA GLU A 55 -6.50 -5.98 13.78
C GLU A 55 -5.11 -5.38 13.52
N MET A 56 -4.07 -6.15 13.82
CA MET A 56 -2.70 -5.80 13.46
C MET A 56 -2.45 -6.12 11.98
N VAL A 57 -2.07 -5.10 11.22
CA VAL A 57 -1.73 -5.24 9.80
C VAL A 57 -0.23 -5.49 9.66
N VAL A 58 0.15 -6.69 9.21
CA VAL A 58 1.54 -7.09 9.03
C VAL A 58 1.95 -6.88 7.57
N ILE A 59 2.88 -5.94 7.34
CA ILE A 59 3.39 -5.62 6.00
C ILE A 59 4.86 -6.02 5.92
N ASN A 60 5.19 -6.93 5.02
CA ASN A 60 6.57 -7.25 4.67
C ASN A 60 7.00 -6.33 3.54
N ALA A 61 8.01 -5.50 3.78
CA ALA A 61 8.56 -4.61 2.77
C ALA A 61 10.03 -4.94 2.51
N ARG A 62 10.39 -5.04 1.23
CA ARG A 62 11.77 -5.22 0.76
C ARG A 62 12.14 -4.05 -0.12
N VAL A 63 13.25 -3.40 0.24
CA VAL A 63 13.79 -2.25 -0.48
C VAL A 63 15.06 -2.67 -1.19
N ILE A 64 15.11 -2.44 -2.50
CA ILE A 64 16.23 -2.78 -3.37
C ILE A 64 16.77 -1.47 -3.95
N ASN A 65 17.99 -1.10 -3.53
CA ASN A 65 18.66 0.10 -3.97
C ASN A 65 19.70 -0.23 -5.06
N ASP A 66 19.27 -0.20 -6.32
CA ASP A 66 20.16 -0.30 -7.48
C ASP A 66 20.55 1.10 -7.97
N SER A 67 20.79 2.02 -7.03
CA SER A 67 21.12 3.40 -7.32
C SER A 67 22.42 3.82 -6.62
N SER A 68 23.02 4.87 -7.15
CA SER A 68 24.17 5.57 -6.57
C SER A 68 23.79 6.51 -5.42
N LYS A 69 22.51 6.55 -5.03
CA LYS A 69 21.99 7.44 -3.99
C LYS A 69 21.60 6.69 -2.74
N ASP A 70 21.77 7.33 -1.59
CA ASP A 70 21.33 6.79 -0.32
C ASP A 70 19.81 6.93 -0.15
N ILE A 71 19.19 5.91 0.41
CA ILE A 71 17.78 5.93 0.80
C ILE A 71 17.71 6.45 2.23
N ILE A 72 17.21 7.68 2.40
CA ILE A 72 17.12 8.32 3.72
C ILE A 72 15.78 8.07 4.41
N LYS A 73 14.74 7.71 3.66
CA LYS A 73 13.38 7.59 4.19
C LYS A 73 12.51 6.64 3.37
N VAL A 74 11.86 5.73 4.08
CA VAL A 74 10.82 4.83 3.55
C VAL A 74 9.58 5.02 4.40
N ILE A 75 8.46 5.38 3.78
CA ILE A 75 7.19 5.59 4.47
C ILE A 75 6.16 4.61 3.91
N VAL A 76 5.54 3.85 4.81
CA VAL A 76 4.38 3.02 4.53
C VAL A 76 3.15 3.71 5.12
N GLN A 77 2.15 3.97 4.29
CA GLN A 77 0.90 4.62 4.73
C GLN A 77 -0.30 3.77 4.31
N MET A 78 -1.25 3.60 5.22
CA MET A 78 -2.58 3.09 4.90
C MET A 78 -3.49 4.29 4.66
N VAL A 79 -4.04 4.40 3.45
CA VAL A 79 -4.92 5.51 3.06
C VAL A 79 -6.31 4.96 2.74
N MET A 80 -7.33 5.52 3.37
CA MET A 80 -8.73 5.22 3.05
C MET A 80 -9.26 6.23 2.05
N PHE A 81 -9.75 5.77 0.90
CA PHE A 81 -10.48 6.58 -0.06
C PHE A 81 -11.98 6.37 0.11
N ILE A 82 -12.70 7.42 0.48
CA ILE A 82 -14.16 7.40 0.58
C ILE A 82 -14.72 7.88 -0.77
N SER A 83 -14.94 6.95 -1.70
CA SER A 83 -15.55 7.24 -3.01
C SER A 83 -16.70 6.29 -3.31
N GLY A 84 -17.80 6.32 -2.53
CA GLY A 84 -18.98 5.46 -2.74
C GLY A 84 -18.78 3.95 -2.48
N LEU A 85 -17.62 3.40 -2.85
CA LEU A 85 -16.99 2.18 -2.34
C LEU A 85 -15.78 2.62 -1.51
N SER A 86 -15.69 2.18 -0.25
CA SER A 86 -14.52 2.43 0.58
C SER A 86 -13.38 1.49 0.15
N THR A 87 -12.27 2.03 -0.32
CA THR A 87 -11.06 1.25 -0.63
C THR A 87 -9.90 1.73 0.25
N CYS A 88 -9.24 0.79 0.93
CA CYS A 88 -8.01 1.07 1.67
C CYS A 88 -6.82 0.67 0.78
N THR A 89 -6.00 1.63 0.41
CA THR A 89 -4.82 1.40 -0.41
C THR A 89 -3.59 1.65 0.44
N LEU A 90 -2.67 0.69 0.42
CA LEU A 90 -1.33 0.89 0.97
C LEU A 90 -0.54 1.73 -0.04
N THR A 91 0.00 2.85 0.40
CA THR A 91 0.78 3.73 -0.46
C THR A 91 2.21 3.79 0.04
N LEU A 92 3.14 3.52 -0.87
CA LEU A 92 4.58 3.61 -0.62
C LEU A 92 5.13 4.92 -1.18
N ILE A 93 5.73 5.69 -0.28
CA ILE A 93 6.40 6.95 -0.60
C ILE A 93 7.84 6.86 -0.15
N PHE A 94 8.75 7.27 -1.02
CA PHE A 94 10.18 7.29 -0.72
C PHE A 94 10.85 8.53 -1.30
N GLU A 95 11.85 8.97 -0.55
CA GLU A 95 12.72 10.09 -0.87
C GLU A 95 14.15 9.56 -0.94
N ALA A 96 14.80 9.83 -2.07
CA ALA A 96 16.20 9.52 -2.33
C ALA A 96 16.91 10.83 -2.67
N VAL A 97 18.13 11.03 -2.17
CA VAL A 97 18.91 12.27 -2.28
C VAL A 97 19.95 12.20 -3.39
#